data_AF-A0A0A0I1H7-F1
#
_entry.id   AF-A0A0A0I1H7-F1
#
_cell.length_a   1.000
_cell.length_b   1.000
_cell.length_c   1.000
_cell.angle_alpha   90.00
_cell.angle_beta   90.00
_cell.angle_gamma   90.00
#
_symmetry.space_group_name_H-M   'P 1'
#
loop_
_entity.id
_entity.type
_entity.pdbx_description
1 polymer ?
#
loop_
_entity_poly.entity_id
_entity_poly.type
_entity_poly.pdbx_seq_one_letter_code
_entity_poly.pdbx_strand_id
1 'polypeptide(L)'
;MKSNEQLESIINTEGFPIIIKPYNMFDNEFHRLFNNKVLKIFNDKEYNMYKEKIKSIFSKVIVQPMIQGENIAIYGYFKDDKFISWCGCKKDYMSSWGTTVIGHSMMNNDLYVYSKDILSKIGYEGFAELEFIYDTKNKRYVILEINSRPVQWCRLCSKVTKPIEIIPFEVINKCKFGQTYDIKENINIYYETGLIELYDTNKIEFKDIFKYIFNSQSISMFMDIKDMKPSIRYLLTFIKSLIKSIIK
;
A
#
# COMPACT_ATOMS: atom_id res chain seq x y z
N MET A 1 -2.55 -25.32 15.85
CA MET A 1 -3.39 -25.02 14.66
C MET A 1 -4.55 -24.16 15.10
N LYS A 2 -4.98 -23.20 14.28
CA LYS A 2 -6.15 -22.38 14.62
C LYS A 2 -7.43 -23.24 14.64
N SER A 3 -8.24 -23.19 15.70
CA SER A 3 -9.46 -24.01 15.84
C SER A 3 -10.72 -23.23 15.42
N ASN A 4 -11.79 -23.93 15.02
CA ASN A 4 -13.07 -23.27 14.72
C ASN A 4 -13.63 -22.51 15.93
N GLU A 5 -13.37 -22.97 17.16
CA GLU A 5 -13.75 -22.26 18.38
C GLU A 5 -13.05 -20.91 18.50
N GLN A 6 -11.77 -20.82 18.10
CA GLN A 6 -11.04 -19.56 18.07
C GLN A 6 -11.64 -18.57 17.05
N LEU A 7 -12.13 -19.06 15.90
CA LEU A 7 -12.82 -18.19 14.93
C LEU A 7 -14.08 -17.57 15.56
N GLU A 8 -14.93 -18.37 16.18
CA GLU A 8 -16.16 -17.87 16.81
C GLU A 8 -15.82 -16.93 17.98
N SER A 9 -14.78 -17.24 18.77
CA SER A 9 -14.30 -16.37 19.85
C SER A 9 -13.84 -15.00 19.33
N ILE A 10 -13.09 -14.95 18.22
CA ILE A 10 -12.66 -13.69 17.61
C ILE A 10 -13.87 -12.88 17.15
N ILE A 11 -14.83 -13.52 16.46
CA ILE A 11 -16.02 -12.85 15.95
C ILE A 11 -16.87 -12.28 17.09
N ASN A 12 -17.06 -13.05 18.17
CA ASN A 12 -17.81 -12.60 19.34
C ASN A 12 -17.10 -11.46 20.09
N THR A 13 -15.76 -11.41 20.05
CA THR A 13 -14.98 -10.38 20.74
C THR A 13 -14.91 -9.08 19.95
N GLU A 14 -14.59 -9.17 18.64
CA GLU A 14 -14.37 -7.99 17.80
C GLU A 14 -15.68 -7.40 17.26
N GLY A 15 -16.69 -8.25 17.05
CA GLY A 15 -17.93 -7.86 16.37
C GLY A 15 -17.72 -7.47 14.91
N PHE A 16 -18.81 -7.19 14.22
CA PHE A 16 -18.78 -6.71 12.83
C PHE A 16 -18.66 -5.18 12.77
N PRO A 17 -18.08 -4.60 11.70
CA PRO A 17 -17.51 -5.26 10.53
C PRO A 17 -16.10 -5.84 10.74
N ILE A 18 -15.83 -7.00 10.11
CA ILE A 18 -14.51 -7.64 10.08
C ILE A 18 -13.98 -7.76 8.65
N ILE A 19 -12.66 -7.90 8.56
CA ILE A 19 -11.98 -8.34 7.34
C ILE A 19 -11.29 -9.67 7.55
N ILE A 20 -11.30 -10.48 6.51
CA ILE A 20 -10.57 -11.74 6.43
C ILE A 20 -9.62 -11.66 5.25
N LYS A 21 -8.33 -11.85 5.51
CA LYS A 21 -7.28 -11.85 4.49
C LYS A 21 -6.45 -13.13 4.58
N PRO A 22 -5.93 -13.65 3.46
CA PRO A 22 -5.04 -14.81 3.52
C PRO A 22 -3.76 -14.44 4.28
N TYR A 23 -3.25 -15.37 5.07
CA TYR A 23 -1.95 -15.24 5.75
C TYR A 23 -0.82 -15.09 4.73
N ASN A 24 -0.91 -15.82 3.61
CA ASN A 24 -0.02 -15.68 2.46
C ASN A 24 -0.83 -15.19 1.26
N MET A 25 -0.51 -13.99 0.77
CA MET A 25 -1.21 -13.36 -0.35
C MET A 25 -1.13 -14.17 -1.66
N PHE A 26 -0.16 -15.08 -1.80
CA PHE A 26 -0.01 -15.97 -2.94
C PHE A 26 -0.79 -17.29 -2.80
N ASP A 27 -1.57 -17.45 -1.73
CA ASP A 27 -2.46 -18.59 -1.59
C ASP A 27 -3.68 -18.47 -2.51
N ASN A 28 -3.68 -19.27 -3.56
CA ASN A 28 -4.76 -19.32 -4.55
C ASN A 28 -6.08 -19.85 -3.97
N GLU A 29 -6.07 -20.56 -2.84
CA GLU A 29 -7.28 -21.14 -2.26
C GLU A 29 -8.26 -20.05 -1.82
N PHE A 30 -7.78 -18.99 -1.16
CA PHE A 30 -8.61 -17.86 -0.74
C PHE A 30 -9.24 -17.16 -1.95
N HIS A 31 -8.41 -16.88 -2.96
CA HIS A 31 -8.84 -16.29 -4.21
C HIS A 31 -9.90 -17.13 -4.94
N ARG A 32 -9.74 -18.45 -4.97
CA ARG A 32 -10.70 -19.37 -5.59
C ARG A 32 -12.05 -19.37 -4.85
N LEU A 33 -12.04 -19.26 -3.52
CA LEU A 33 -13.26 -19.33 -2.70
C LEU A 33 -14.09 -18.04 -2.71
N PHE A 34 -13.42 -16.88 -2.74
CA PHE A 34 -14.05 -15.57 -2.56
C PHE A 34 -13.92 -14.63 -3.76
N ASN A 35 -13.11 -14.98 -4.76
CA ASN A 35 -12.80 -14.15 -5.93
C ASN A 35 -12.33 -12.73 -5.55
N ASN A 36 -11.63 -12.62 -4.43
CA ASN A 36 -11.17 -11.36 -3.84
C ASN A 36 -9.89 -11.59 -3.03
N LYS A 37 -9.13 -10.52 -2.78
CA LYS A 37 -7.92 -10.54 -1.91
C LYS A 37 -8.27 -10.40 -0.44
N VAL A 38 -9.40 -9.78 -0.15
CA VAL A 38 -9.91 -9.53 1.20
C VAL A 38 -11.41 -9.78 1.17
N LEU A 39 -11.90 -10.58 2.09
CA LEU A 39 -13.32 -10.75 2.34
C LEU A 39 -13.74 -9.77 3.42
N LYS A 40 -14.71 -8.91 3.11
CA LYS A 40 -15.31 -7.96 4.06
C LYS A 40 -16.64 -8.54 4.52
N ILE A 41 -16.89 -8.54 5.82
CA ILE A 41 -18.13 -9.07 6.41
C ILE A 41 -18.69 -8.01 7.36
N PHE A 42 -19.89 -7.51 7.05
CA PHE A 42 -20.49 -6.37 7.75
C PHE A 42 -21.51 -6.77 8.82
N ASN A 43 -21.99 -8.02 8.82
CA ASN A 43 -23.05 -8.47 9.71
C ASN A 43 -23.11 -10.00 9.78
N ASP A 44 -23.90 -10.51 10.73
CA ASP A 44 -24.13 -11.94 10.95
C ASP A 44 -24.66 -12.67 9.72
N LYS A 45 -25.52 -12.01 8.93
CA LYS A 45 -26.11 -12.61 7.73
C LYS A 45 -25.02 -12.93 6.71
N GLU A 46 -24.14 -11.98 6.43
CA GLU A 46 -22.99 -12.18 5.55
C GLU A 46 -22.01 -13.22 6.12
N TYR A 47 -21.77 -13.19 7.44
CA TYR A 47 -20.92 -14.20 8.06
C TYR A 47 -21.46 -15.61 7.84
N ASN A 48 -22.74 -15.83 8.08
CA ASN A 48 -23.38 -17.13 7.89
C ASN A 48 -23.35 -17.61 6.42
N MET A 49 -23.34 -16.69 5.43
CA MET A 49 -23.18 -17.04 4.02
C MET A 49 -21.79 -17.62 3.70
N TYR A 50 -20.75 -17.17 4.39
CA TYR A 50 -19.36 -17.56 4.13
C TYR A 50 -18.76 -18.49 5.19
N LYS A 51 -19.46 -18.72 6.30
CA LYS A 51 -18.99 -19.40 7.51
C LYS A 51 -18.26 -20.70 7.23
N GLU A 52 -18.87 -21.60 6.47
CA GLU A 52 -18.27 -22.90 6.16
C GLU A 52 -17.01 -22.79 5.29
N LYS A 53 -16.99 -21.85 4.33
CA LYS A 53 -15.79 -21.56 3.52
C LYS A 53 -14.67 -20.95 4.36
N ILE A 54 -15.00 -20.11 5.35
CA ILE A 54 -14.01 -19.51 6.24
C ILE A 54 -13.41 -20.59 7.14
N LYS A 55 -14.27 -21.45 7.74
CA LYS A 55 -13.83 -22.56 8.58
C LYS A 55 -12.89 -23.52 7.86
N SER A 56 -13.18 -23.84 6.59
CA SER A 56 -12.32 -24.75 5.82
C SER A 56 -10.90 -24.24 5.59
N ILE A 57 -10.67 -22.92 5.69
CA ILE A 57 -9.35 -22.30 5.48
C ILE A 57 -8.85 -21.50 6.70
N PHE A 58 -9.47 -21.65 7.87
CA PHE A 58 -9.23 -20.74 9.00
C PHE A 58 -7.75 -20.69 9.43
N SER A 59 -7.06 -21.83 9.34
CA SER A 59 -5.61 -21.94 9.61
C SER A 59 -4.73 -21.10 8.70
N LYS A 60 -5.25 -20.67 7.54
CA LYS A 60 -4.53 -19.94 6.49
C LYS A 60 -4.97 -18.48 6.35
N VAL A 61 -5.84 -17.98 7.23
CA VAL A 61 -6.33 -16.61 7.17
C VAL A 61 -6.07 -15.83 8.45
N ILE A 62 -6.08 -14.52 8.33
CA ILE A 62 -6.10 -13.55 9.42
C ILE A 62 -7.50 -12.95 9.44
N VAL A 63 -8.10 -12.93 10.63
CA VAL A 63 -9.39 -12.27 10.91
C VAL A 63 -9.08 -11.08 11.80
N GLN A 64 -9.53 -9.89 11.42
CA GLN A 64 -9.29 -8.66 12.17
C GLN A 64 -10.48 -7.70 12.00
N PRO A 65 -10.72 -6.79 12.96
CA PRO A 65 -11.73 -5.76 12.80
C PRO A 65 -11.44 -4.88 11.58
N MET A 66 -12.50 -4.41 10.93
CA MET A 66 -12.35 -3.38 9.90
C MET A 66 -12.15 -2.03 10.58
N ILE A 67 -10.97 -1.45 10.37
CA ILE A 67 -10.61 -0.15 10.92
C ILE A 67 -10.95 0.92 9.89
N GLN A 68 -11.71 1.92 10.30
CA GLN A 68 -11.97 3.10 9.48
C GLN A 68 -10.88 4.14 9.76
N GLY A 69 -10.25 4.65 8.70
CA GLY A 69 -9.14 5.56 8.88
C GLY A 69 -8.40 5.91 7.60
N GLU A 70 -7.31 6.65 7.77
CA GLU A 70 -6.45 7.08 6.67
C GLU A 70 -5.30 6.09 6.50
N ASN A 71 -5.05 5.64 5.26
CA ASN A 71 -3.97 4.70 4.97
C ASN A 71 -2.67 5.47 4.77
N ILE A 72 -1.65 5.10 5.54
CA ILE A 72 -0.34 5.76 5.53
C ILE A 72 0.73 4.69 5.54
N ALA A 73 1.80 4.89 4.79
CA ALA A 73 2.93 3.96 4.78
C ALA A 73 4.26 4.69 4.99
N ILE A 74 5.20 4.03 5.66
CA ILE A 74 6.62 4.43 5.73
C ILE A 74 7.40 3.44 4.90
N TYR A 75 8.16 3.90 3.91
CA TYR A 75 9.08 3.07 3.13
C TYR A 75 10.51 3.55 3.30
N GLY A 76 11.43 2.62 3.47
CA GLY A 76 12.82 2.91 3.84
C GLY A 76 13.76 1.75 3.60
N TYR A 77 15.07 2.06 3.62
CA TYR A 77 16.11 1.05 3.78
C TYR A 77 16.62 1.11 5.22
N PHE A 78 16.33 0.06 6.00
CA PHE A 78 16.65 -0.02 7.42
C PHE A 78 17.90 -0.85 7.66
N LYS A 79 18.85 -0.33 8.43
CA LYS A 79 20.13 -0.96 8.75
C LYS A 79 20.72 -0.33 9.99
N ASP A 80 21.37 -1.12 10.86
CA ASP A 80 22.02 -0.62 12.09
C ASP A 80 21.05 0.22 12.96
N ASP A 81 19.84 -0.30 13.20
CA ASP A 81 18.75 0.33 13.98
C ASP A 81 18.35 1.75 13.53
N LYS A 82 18.46 2.04 12.23
CA LYS A 82 18.01 3.30 11.63
C LYS A 82 17.62 3.13 10.17
N PHE A 83 16.75 4.02 9.70
CA PHE A 83 16.58 4.21 8.27
C PHE A 83 17.75 5.02 7.71
N ILE A 84 18.43 4.48 6.69
CA ILE A 84 19.47 5.19 5.93
C ILE A 84 18.84 6.28 5.05
N SER A 85 17.66 5.98 4.48
CA SER A 85 16.72 6.93 3.89
C SER A 85 15.32 6.37 4.04
N TRP A 86 14.32 7.25 4.13
CA TRP A 86 12.92 6.87 4.20
C TRP A 86 12.03 7.96 3.62
N CYS A 87 10.77 7.62 3.37
CA CYS A 87 9.72 8.52 2.94
C CYS A 87 8.39 8.00 3.49
N GLY A 88 7.52 8.90 3.96
CA GLY A 88 6.12 8.58 4.22
C GLY A 88 5.24 8.83 3.00
N CYS A 89 4.18 8.05 2.86
CA CYS A 89 3.17 8.20 1.82
C CYS A 89 1.78 8.09 2.43
N LYS A 90 0.98 9.16 2.35
CA LYS A 90 -0.46 9.09 2.61
C LYS A 90 -1.15 8.58 1.35
N LYS A 91 -1.87 7.47 1.46
CA LYS A 91 -2.55 6.80 0.34
C LYS A 91 -3.98 7.33 0.22
N ASP A 92 -4.16 8.40 -0.55
CA ASP A 92 -5.44 9.10 -0.70
C ASP A 92 -6.50 8.23 -1.40
N TYR A 93 -6.08 7.54 -2.46
CA TYR A 93 -6.94 6.62 -3.19
C TYR A 93 -6.22 5.30 -3.42
N MET A 94 -6.94 4.22 -3.17
CA MET A 94 -6.49 2.86 -3.46
C MET A 94 -7.46 2.21 -4.43
N SER A 95 -6.95 1.32 -5.27
CA SER A 95 -7.76 0.50 -6.15
C SER A 95 -8.62 -0.47 -5.34
N SER A 96 -9.58 -1.08 -6.03
CA SER A 96 -10.35 -2.21 -5.51
C SER A 96 -9.47 -3.35 -4.95
N TRP A 97 -8.21 -3.45 -5.39
CA TRP A 97 -7.25 -4.47 -5.00
C TRP A 97 -6.29 -4.05 -3.87
N GLY A 98 -6.49 -2.87 -3.29
CA GLY A 98 -5.64 -2.33 -2.20
C GLY A 98 -4.33 -1.70 -2.68
N THR A 99 -4.13 -1.52 -3.99
CA THR A 99 -2.95 -0.85 -4.53
C THR A 99 -3.14 0.66 -4.47
N THR A 100 -2.14 1.41 -3.98
CA THR A 100 -2.16 2.88 -4.03
C THR A 100 -2.31 3.39 -5.45
N VAL A 101 -3.37 4.13 -5.73
CA VAL A 101 -3.63 4.80 -7.02
C VAL A 101 -3.13 6.23 -7.00
N ILE A 102 -3.48 6.98 -5.96
CA ILE A 102 -3.00 8.33 -5.68
C ILE A 102 -2.53 8.33 -4.23
N GLY A 103 -1.36 8.93 -4.00
CA GLY A 103 -0.92 9.29 -2.67
C GLY A 103 -0.01 10.50 -2.73
N HIS A 104 0.40 11.00 -1.56
CA HIS A 104 1.34 12.10 -1.48
C HIS A 104 2.37 11.89 -0.37
N SER A 105 3.55 12.48 -0.58
CA SER A 105 4.63 12.45 0.41
C SER A 105 4.24 13.20 1.67
N MET A 106 4.51 12.58 2.80
CA MET A 106 4.41 13.21 4.11
C MET A 106 5.57 12.76 4.99
N MET A 107 6.08 13.65 5.84
CA MET A 107 7.05 13.30 6.87
C MET A 107 6.34 13.25 8.22
N ASN A 108 6.33 12.09 8.85
CA ASN A 108 5.68 11.88 10.13
C ASN A 108 6.67 11.27 11.12
N ASN A 109 7.07 12.07 12.11
CA ASN A 109 8.07 11.65 13.10
C ASN A 109 7.57 10.53 14.00
N ASP A 110 6.28 10.51 14.36
CA ASP A 110 5.73 9.45 15.19
C ASP A 110 5.79 8.11 14.45
N LEU A 111 5.37 8.07 13.19
CA LEU A 111 5.46 6.88 12.35
C LEU A 111 6.91 6.45 12.13
N TYR A 112 7.85 7.39 11.96
CA TYR A 112 9.28 7.07 11.90
C TYR A 112 9.75 6.34 13.18
N VAL A 113 9.41 6.88 14.36
CA VAL A 113 9.79 6.31 15.65
C VAL A 113 9.16 4.93 15.84
N TYR A 114 7.86 4.77 15.56
CA TYR A 114 7.19 3.47 15.65
C TYR A 114 7.77 2.46 14.67
N SER A 115 8.00 2.85 13.42
CA SER A 115 8.62 1.97 12.43
C SER A 115 10.02 1.53 12.83
N LYS A 116 10.84 2.45 13.33
CA LYS A 116 12.18 2.11 13.84
C LYS A 116 12.10 1.13 15.01
N ASP A 117 11.25 1.39 16.00
CA ASP A 117 11.08 0.52 17.16
C ASP A 117 10.65 -0.90 16.77
N ILE A 118 9.65 -1.02 15.88
CA ILE A 118 9.15 -2.31 15.38
C ILE A 118 10.27 -3.07 14.65
N LEU A 119 10.97 -2.44 13.71
CA LEU A 119 12.02 -3.10 12.92
C LEU A 119 13.23 -3.50 13.77
N SER A 120 13.62 -2.67 14.74
CA SER A 120 14.74 -2.96 15.67
C SER A 120 14.40 -4.19 16.54
N LYS A 121 13.19 -4.25 17.10
CA LYS A 121 12.74 -5.35 17.97
C LYS A 121 12.72 -6.71 17.29
N ILE A 122 12.52 -6.76 15.98
CA ILE A 122 12.53 -8.00 15.19
C ILE A 122 13.89 -8.27 14.52
N GLY A 123 14.90 -7.41 14.73
CA GLY A 123 16.23 -7.54 14.13
C GLY A 123 16.22 -7.45 12.60
N TYR A 124 15.35 -6.61 12.03
CA TYR A 124 15.19 -6.50 10.59
C TYR A 124 16.31 -5.68 9.94
N GLU A 125 16.76 -6.07 8.74
CA GLU A 125 17.59 -5.24 7.86
C GLU A 125 17.09 -5.32 6.41
N GLY A 126 17.15 -4.21 5.67
CA GLY A 126 16.84 -4.12 4.25
C GLY A 126 15.68 -3.17 3.93
N PHE A 127 15.06 -3.38 2.77
CA PHE A 127 13.88 -2.62 2.36
C PHE A 127 12.70 -2.95 3.26
N ALA A 128 12.03 -1.94 3.78
CA ALA A 128 10.80 -2.12 4.56
C ALA A 128 9.79 -1.05 4.16
N GLU A 129 8.59 -1.48 3.77
CA GLU A 129 7.39 -0.66 3.88
C GLU A 129 6.57 -1.13 5.07
N LEU A 130 6.26 -0.23 6.00
CA LEU A 130 5.30 -0.48 7.05
C LEU A 130 4.02 0.25 6.68
N GLU A 131 2.92 -0.51 6.58
CA GLU A 131 1.61 0.04 6.32
C GLU A 131 0.85 0.25 7.61
N PHE A 132 0.27 1.44 7.76
CA PHE A 132 -0.52 1.85 8.89
C PHE A 132 -1.89 2.33 8.44
N ILE A 133 -2.86 2.21 9.33
CA ILE A 133 -4.09 2.97 9.29
C ILE A 133 -4.13 3.92 10.49
N TYR A 134 -4.41 5.19 10.24
CA TYR A 134 -4.76 6.13 11.29
C TYR A 134 -6.24 5.96 11.62
N ASP A 135 -6.52 5.23 12.70
CA ASP A 135 -7.86 5.01 13.24
C ASP A 135 -8.42 6.34 13.75
N THR A 136 -9.31 6.95 12.97
CA THR A 136 -9.86 8.27 13.28
C THR A 136 -10.79 8.27 14.49
N LYS A 137 -11.41 7.11 14.79
CA LYS A 137 -12.28 6.93 15.95
C LYS A 137 -11.48 6.91 17.24
N ASN A 138 -10.41 6.13 17.27
CA ASN A 138 -9.58 5.95 18.46
C ASN A 138 -8.34 6.84 18.50
N LYS A 139 -8.13 7.66 17.47
CA LYS A 139 -7.00 8.61 17.31
C LYS A 139 -5.63 7.94 17.51
N ARG A 140 -5.43 6.79 16.87
CA ARG A 140 -4.20 5.99 16.98
C ARG A 140 -3.79 5.38 15.66
N TYR A 141 -2.49 5.15 15.50
CA TYR A 141 -1.98 4.37 14.37
C TYR A 141 -2.07 2.88 14.68
N VAL A 142 -2.54 2.10 13.71
CA VAL A 142 -2.57 0.63 13.78
C VAL A 142 -1.78 0.09 12.60
N ILE A 143 -0.80 -0.76 12.89
CA ILE A 143 0.00 -1.44 11.85
C ILE A 143 -0.85 -2.50 11.14
N LEU A 144 -0.77 -2.53 9.81
CA LEU A 144 -1.50 -3.46 8.96
C LEU A 144 -0.60 -4.59 8.45
N GLU A 145 0.59 -4.25 7.97
CA GLU A 145 1.58 -5.18 7.42
C GLU A 145 2.97 -4.54 7.32
N ILE A 146 3.98 -5.41 7.12
CA ILE A 146 5.36 -5.02 6.79
C ILE A 146 5.73 -5.72 5.48
N ASN A 147 5.98 -4.94 4.44
CA ASN A 147 6.46 -5.41 3.14
C ASN A 147 7.99 -5.39 3.11
N SER A 148 8.61 -6.57 3.03
CA SER A 148 10.07 -6.75 3.06
C SER A 148 10.75 -6.56 1.70
N ARG A 149 10.26 -5.62 0.88
CA ARG A 149 10.65 -5.45 -0.52
C ARG A 149 10.43 -4.01 -1.00
N PRO A 150 11.02 -3.62 -2.14
CA PRO A 150 10.62 -2.40 -2.83
C PRO A 150 9.12 -2.40 -3.18
N VAL A 151 8.56 -1.20 -3.20
CA VAL A 151 7.13 -0.94 -3.35
C VAL A 151 6.84 -0.17 -4.62
N GLN A 152 5.62 -0.27 -5.13
CA GLN A 152 5.26 0.34 -6.42
C GLN A 152 5.42 1.86 -6.43
N TRP A 153 5.17 2.51 -5.30
CA TRP A 153 5.29 3.96 -5.15
C TRP A 153 6.70 4.43 -4.77
N CYS A 154 7.72 3.54 -4.83
CA CYS A 154 9.07 3.85 -4.39
C CYS A 154 9.71 5.09 -5.06
N ARG A 155 9.30 5.39 -6.30
CA ARG A 155 9.74 6.59 -7.03
C ARG A 155 9.40 7.89 -6.31
N LEU A 156 8.40 7.91 -5.42
CA LEU A 156 8.12 9.06 -4.56
C LEU A 156 9.35 9.48 -3.78
N CYS A 157 10.08 8.51 -3.27
CA CYS A 157 11.27 8.73 -2.45
C CYS A 157 12.37 9.44 -3.24
N SER A 158 12.46 9.22 -4.56
CA SER A 158 13.45 9.91 -5.41
C SER A 158 13.22 11.42 -5.54
N LYS A 159 12.03 11.91 -5.20
CA LYS A 159 11.67 13.33 -5.19
C LYS A 159 11.63 13.94 -3.79
N VAL A 160 11.46 13.10 -2.76
CA VAL A 160 11.29 13.49 -1.36
C VAL A 160 12.60 13.42 -0.61
N THR A 161 13.35 12.33 -0.78
CA THR A 161 14.61 12.07 -0.08
C THR A 161 15.63 11.48 -1.05
N LYS A 162 16.64 10.79 -0.51
CA LYS A 162 17.55 9.99 -1.33
C LYS A 162 16.80 8.80 -1.92
N PRO A 163 16.94 8.52 -3.24
CA PRO A 163 16.41 7.30 -3.86
C PRO A 163 16.79 6.07 -3.04
N ILE A 164 15.80 5.34 -2.53
CA ILE A 164 16.03 4.30 -1.52
C ILE A 164 16.67 3.07 -2.17
N GLU A 165 16.37 2.85 -3.44
CA GLU A 165 16.81 1.71 -4.24
C GLU A 165 18.32 1.70 -4.48
N ILE A 166 19.00 2.83 -4.34
CA ILE A 166 20.46 2.92 -4.49
C ILE A 166 21.22 2.48 -3.23
N ILE A 167 20.56 2.49 -2.07
CA ILE A 167 21.20 2.28 -0.77
C ILE A 167 21.82 0.89 -0.62
N PRO A 168 21.20 -0.22 -1.05
CA PRO A 168 21.87 -1.52 -0.99
C PRO A 168 23.21 -1.53 -1.74
N PHE A 169 23.30 -0.84 -2.89
CA PHE A 169 24.55 -0.74 -3.64
C PHE A 169 25.60 0.07 -2.87
N GLU A 170 25.20 1.14 -2.20
CA GLU A 170 26.08 1.92 -1.33
C GLU A 170 26.62 1.11 -0.15
N VAL A 171 25.73 0.35 0.50
CA VAL A 171 26.08 -0.51 1.63
C VAL A 171 27.05 -1.60 1.18
N ILE A 172 26.78 -2.28 0.07
CA ILE A 172 27.62 -3.36 -0.45
C ILE A 172 28.99 -2.83 -0.90
N ASN A 173 29.02 -1.72 -1.63
CA ASN A 173 30.25 -1.15 -2.18
C ASN A 173 30.98 -0.23 -1.20
N LYS A 174 30.43 0.00 0.00
CA LYS A 174 30.95 0.95 1.01
C LYS A 174 31.22 2.33 0.41
N CYS A 175 30.35 2.78 -0.48
CA CYS A 175 30.46 4.07 -1.17
C CYS A 175 29.16 4.87 -1.02
N LYS A 176 29.18 6.14 -1.41
CA LYS A 176 27.97 6.97 -1.47
C LYS A 176 27.81 7.52 -2.88
N PHE A 177 26.64 7.31 -3.47
CA PHE A 177 26.21 7.92 -4.70
C PHE A 177 25.34 9.16 -4.39
N GLY A 178 25.53 10.23 -5.16
CA GLY A 178 24.65 11.39 -5.16
C GLY A 178 24.99 12.53 -4.17
N GLN A 179 24.25 13.62 -4.33
CA GLN A 179 24.36 14.90 -3.61
C GLN A 179 23.45 14.94 -2.37
N THR A 180 23.43 16.08 -1.68
CA THR A 180 22.42 16.43 -0.66
C THR A 180 21.02 16.39 -1.27
N TYR A 181 20.06 15.82 -0.54
CA TYR A 181 18.65 15.79 -0.92
C TYR A 181 17.86 16.66 0.04
N ASP A 182 17.15 17.66 -0.48
CA ASP A 182 16.20 18.43 0.32
C ASP A 182 14.93 17.61 0.52
N ILE A 183 14.46 17.56 1.76
CA ILE A 183 13.20 16.93 2.10
C ILE A 183 12.05 17.74 1.49
N LYS A 184 11.22 17.10 0.66
CA LYS A 184 10.03 17.73 0.06
C LYS A 184 8.77 17.06 0.54
N GLU A 185 7.75 17.84 0.85
CA GLU A 185 6.42 17.32 1.20
C GLU A 185 5.38 17.67 0.12
N ASN A 186 4.23 17.00 0.18
CA ASN A 186 3.12 17.19 -0.75
C ASN A 186 3.45 16.92 -2.24
N ILE A 187 4.45 16.08 -2.50
CA ILE A 187 4.68 15.51 -3.84
C ILE A 187 3.68 14.38 -4.03
N ASN A 188 2.85 14.48 -5.06
CA ASN A 188 1.89 13.46 -5.42
C ASN A 188 2.57 12.33 -6.18
N ILE A 189 2.13 11.10 -5.96
CA ILE A 189 2.44 9.95 -6.79
C ILE A 189 1.15 9.30 -7.26
N TYR A 190 1.12 8.92 -8.53
CA TYR A 190 -0.06 8.30 -9.13
C TYR A 190 0.31 7.20 -10.13
N TYR A 191 -0.65 6.33 -10.45
CA TYR A 191 -0.56 5.51 -11.66
C TYR A 191 -1.78 5.67 -12.56
N GLU A 192 -1.50 5.79 -13.85
CA GLU A 192 -2.41 6.29 -14.88
C GLU A 192 -3.63 5.40 -15.11
N THR A 193 -3.44 4.07 -15.15
CA THR A 193 -4.58 3.15 -15.31
C THR A 193 -5.50 3.17 -14.09
N GLY A 194 -4.98 3.51 -12.91
CA GLY A 194 -5.76 3.68 -11.69
C GLY A 194 -6.54 4.98 -11.69
N LEU A 195 -6.01 6.05 -12.29
CA LEU A 195 -6.78 7.28 -12.50
C LEU A 195 -8.05 7.01 -13.33
N ILE A 196 -7.96 6.12 -14.33
CA ILE A 196 -9.13 5.69 -15.11
C ILE A 196 -10.10 4.89 -14.24
N GLU A 197 -9.61 3.95 -13.42
CA GLU A 197 -10.47 3.21 -12.47
C GLU A 197 -11.22 4.16 -11.52
N LEU A 198 -10.56 5.20 -11.02
CA LEU A 198 -11.18 6.20 -10.16
C LEU A 198 -12.22 7.03 -10.91
N TYR A 199 -11.98 7.39 -12.17
CA TYR A 199 -12.96 8.07 -13.01
C TYR A 199 -14.17 7.18 -13.28
N ASP A 200 -13.96 5.93 -13.72
CA ASP A 200 -15.02 4.95 -13.99
C ASP A 200 -15.90 4.66 -12.75
N THR A 201 -15.34 4.84 -11.55
CA THR A 201 -16.04 4.66 -10.27
C THR A 201 -16.53 5.96 -9.64
N ASN A 202 -16.53 7.06 -10.39
CA ASN A 202 -16.97 8.41 -9.96
C ASN A 202 -16.27 8.91 -8.68
N LYS A 203 -15.01 8.51 -8.48
CA LYS A 203 -14.17 8.96 -7.36
C LYS A 203 -13.41 10.25 -7.66
N ILE A 204 -13.19 10.52 -8.95
CA ILE A 204 -12.58 11.75 -9.46
C ILE A 204 -13.32 12.19 -10.74
N GLU A 205 -13.16 13.45 -11.13
CA GLU A 205 -13.65 13.95 -12.41
C GLU A 205 -12.61 13.75 -13.52
N PHE A 206 -13.04 13.78 -14.79
CA PHE A 206 -12.14 13.65 -15.93
C PHE A 206 -11.01 14.70 -15.94
N LYS A 207 -11.30 15.93 -15.49
CA LYS A 207 -10.30 17.02 -15.38
C LYS A 207 -9.20 16.70 -14.36
N ASP A 208 -9.49 15.88 -13.34
CA ASP A 208 -8.51 15.51 -12.33
C ASP A 208 -7.43 14.58 -12.89
N ILE A 209 -7.75 13.78 -13.91
CA ILE A 209 -6.76 12.94 -14.61
C ILE A 209 -5.62 13.81 -15.15
N PHE A 210 -5.97 14.88 -15.86
CA PHE A 210 -4.98 15.81 -16.42
C PHE A 210 -4.28 16.64 -15.35
N LYS A 211 -4.99 16.98 -14.25
CA LYS A 211 -4.38 17.63 -13.09
C LYS A 211 -3.22 16.80 -12.53
N TYR A 212 -3.34 15.48 -12.42
CA TYR A 212 -2.22 14.65 -11.97
C TYR A 212 -1.12 14.53 -13.02
N ILE A 213 -1.48 14.32 -14.30
CA ILE A 213 -0.50 14.10 -15.38
C ILE A 213 0.37 15.33 -15.65
N PHE A 214 -0.19 16.54 -15.60
CA PHE A 214 0.53 17.76 -15.97
C PHE A 214 1.01 18.60 -14.78
N ASN A 215 0.79 18.14 -13.54
CA ASN A 215 1.27 18.85 -12.36
C ASN A 215 2.76 18.54 -12.10
N SER A 216 3.57 19.59 -11.96
CA SER A 216 5.02 19.50 -11.69
C SER A 216 5.35 18.91 -10.31
N GLN A 217 4.41 18.93 -9.37
CA GLN A 217 4.47 18.29 -8.06
C GLN A 217 3.87 16.88 -8.07
N SER A 218 3.61 16.30 -9.23
CA SER A 218 3.13 14.93 -9.38
C SER A 218 4.15 14.08 -10.12
N ILE A 219 4.28 12.82 -9.73
CA ILE A 219 5.08 11.84 -10.46
C ILE A 219 4.28 10.58 -10.75
N SER A 220 4.52 10.03 -11.93
CA SER A 220 4.02 8.71 -12.28
C SER A 220 4.79 7.62 -11.51
N MET A 221 4.10 6.56 -11.11
CA MET A 221 4.73 5.34 -10.60
C MET A 221 5.49 4.59 -11.71
N PHE A 222 5.07 4.71 -12.97
CA PHE A 222 5.57 3.86 -14.06
C PHE A 222 6.26 4.60 -15.21
N MET A 223 5.85 5.84 -15.49
CA MET A 223 6.42 6.62 -16.60
C MET A 223 7.61 7.47 -16.14
N ASP A 224 8.75 7.30 -16.81
CA ASP A 224 9.95 8.11 -16.65
C ASP A 224 10.48 8.57 -18.01
N ILE A 225 10.66 9.87 -18.18
CA ILE A 225 11.23 10.45 -19.40
C ILE A 225 12.69 9.99 -19.57
N LYS A 226 13.39 9.67 -18.47
CA LYS A 226 14.74 9.12 -18.49
C LYS A 226 14.78 7.61 -18.76
N ASP A 227 13.63 6.92 -18.73
CA ASP A 227 13.49 5.50 -19.05
C ASP A 227 12.27 5.26 -19.96
N MET A 228 12.44 5.60 -21.25
CA MET A 228 11.33 5.64 -22.20
C MET A 228 10.79 4.26 -22.58
N LYS A 229 11.57 3.19 -22.52
CA LYS A 229 11.13 1.85 -22.97
C LYS A 229 9.93 1.30 -22.16
N PRO A 230 9.99 1.19 -20.83
CA PRO A 230 8.83 0.80 -20.04
C PRO A 230 7.71 1.85 -20.13
N SER A 231 8.07 3.13 -20.21
CA SER A 231 7.10 4.24 -20.33
C SER A 231 6.23 4.13 -21.58
N ILE A 232 6.81 3.84 -22.75
CA ILE A 232 6.07 3.68 -24.00
C ILE A 232 5.09 2.50 -23.91
N ARG A 233 5.55 1.34 -23.41
CA ARG A 233 4.68 0.16 -23.24
C ARG A 233 3.50 0.46 -22.31
N TYR A 234 3.79 1.15 -21.22
CA TYR A 234 2.77 1.51 -20.24
C TYR A 234 1.79 2.56 -20.78
N LEU A 235 2.29 3.56 -21.52
CA LEU A 235 1.48 4.59 -22.18
C LEU A 235 0.47 3.97 -23.16
N LEU A 236 0.88 2.99 -23.97
CA LEU A 236 -0.05 2.28 -24.86
C LEU A 236 -1.18 1.59 -24.09
N THR A 237 -0.87 1.03 -22.92
CA THR A 237 -1.86 0.40 -22.04
C THR A 237 -2.82 1.44 -21.48
N PHE A 238 -2.31 2.58 -21.02
CA PHE A 238 -3.10 3.70 -20.54
C PHE A 238 -4.05 4.25 -21.61
N ILE A 239 -3.55 4.55 -22.82
CA ILE A 239 -4.36 5.06 -23.94
C ILE A 239 -5.48 4.08 -24.28
N LYS A 240 -5.19 2.79 -24.35
CA LYS A 240 -6.20 1.75 -24.62
C LYS A 240 -7.31 1.74 -23.55
N SER A 241 -6.94 1.85 -22.28
CA SER A 241 -7.91 1.90 -21.17
C SER A 241 -8.74 3.19 -21.21
N LEU A 242 -8.13 4.32 -21.54
CA LEU A 242 -8.80 5.62 -21.60
C LEU A 242 -9.86 5.67 -22.70
N ILE A 243 -9.50 5.21 -23.91
CA ILE A 243 -10.43 5.12 -25.04
C ILE A 243 -11.63 4.24 -24.69
N LYS A 244 -11.40 3.08 -24.03
CA LYS A 244 -12.46 2.16 -23.62
C LYS A 244 -13.42 2.79 -22.60
N SER A 245 -12.90 3.60 -21.69
CA SER A 245 -13.68 4.30 -20.66
C SER A 245 -14.55 5.41 -21.26
N ILE A 246 -14.03 6.20 -22.20
CA ILE A 246 -14.75 7.32 -22.84
C ILE A 246 -15.85 6.86 -23.79
N ILE A 247 -15.68 5.73 -24.48
CA ILE A 247 -16.63 5.23 -25.48
C ILE A 247 -17.86 4.52 -24.86
N LYS A 248 -17.83 4.24 -23.55
CA LYS A 248 -18.91 3.59 -22.81
C LYS A 248 -20.02 4.57 -22.43
#